data_AF-A0A0A6ZVV5-F1
#
_entry.id   AF-A0A0A6ZVV5-F1
#
_cell.length_a   1.000
_cell.length_b   1.000
_cell.length_c   1.000
_cell.angle_alpha   90.00
_cell.angle_beta   90.00
_cell.angle_gamma   90.00
#
_symmetry.space_group_name_H-M   'P 1'
#
loop_
_entity.id
_entity.type
_entity.pdbx_description
1 polymer ?
#
loop_
_entity_poly.entity_id
_entity_poly.type
_entity_poly.pdbx_seq_one_letter_code
_entity_poly.pdbx_strand_id
1 'polypeptide(L)'
;MKTHVLLIGSITRPVLNTNAQSLPDSALQHLGEMLRFPQEEALYPGLLQVKDACTADSLAEFAWDLFTAWLTAGAPSKESWAFTALGVLGNDDTARKLTPLIRAWPGESQHKRATVGLDILAAIGSDIALMQLNGIAQKLKFKALQERAKEKIADIAESRELTVAEFEDRLAPDLGLDDNGSLLLDFSSRQFTVSFDETLKPFVRDVSGSRLKDLPKPNKSDDESQANDAVNRYKLLEKRCAYRRRPAGSKAGIRHVPASPLVTGKLSALPG
;
A
#
# COMPACT_ATOMS: atom_id res chain seq x y z
N MET A 1 -23.64 21.07 -12.38
CA MET A 1 -23.25 21.47 -11.02
C MET A 1 -21.90 22.14 -11.15
N LYS A 2 -21.80 23.40 -10.72
CA LYS A 2 -20.61 24.23 -10.87
C LYS A 2 -19.42 23.58 -10.14
N THR A 3 -18.23 23.85 -10.64
CA THR A 3 -16.86 23.52 -10.20
C THR A 3 -16.53 23.88 -8.72
N HIS A 4 -17.54 24.12 -7.88
CA HIS A 4 -17.43 24.57 -6.50
C HIS A 4 -17.36 23.44 -5.45
N VAL A 5 -17.38 22.16 -5.86
CA VAL A 5 -17.31 21.02 -4.91
C VAL A 5 -15.86 20.61 -4.57
N LEU A 6 -14.84 21.39 -4.99
CA LEU A 6 -13.44 21.16 -4.63
C LEU A 6 -12.92 22.13 -3.56
N LEU A 7 -13.80 22.87 -2.87
CA LEU A 7 -13.44 23.92 -1.91
C LEU A 7 -13.44 23.48 -0.43
N ILE A 8 -13.22 22.20 -0.13
CA ILE A 8 -13.11 21.72 1.26
C ILE A 8 -11.84 20.88 1.42
N GLY A 9 -10.70 21.56 1.41
CA GLY A 9 -9.36 20.98 1.59
C GLY A 9 -8.44 21.36 0.44
N SER A 10 -7.26 21.89 0.75
CA SER A 10 -6.24 22.17 -0.26
C SER A 10 -5.84 20.87 -0.95
N ILE A 11 -6.39 20.61 -2.13
CA ILE A 11 -6.00 19.47 -2.97
C ILE A 11 -4.50 19.58 -3.27
N THR A 12 -3.77 18.51 -2.99
CA THR A 12 -2.34 18.41 -3.23
C THR A 12 -2.05 18.62 -4.71
N ARG A 13 -1.15 19.54 -5.04
CA ARG A 13 -0.81 19.83 -6.43
C ARG A 13 0.26 18.84 -6.90
N PRO A 14 0.08 18.13 -8.04
CA PRO A 14 1.16 17.38 -8.64
C PRO A 14 2.36 18.27 -8.92
N VAL A 15 3.55 17.69 -8.80
CA VAL A 15 4.83 18.39 -8.87
C VAL A 15 5.63 17.86 -10.05
N LEU A 16 6.16 18.75 -10.89
CA LEU A 16 6.95 18.39 -12.06
C LEU A 16 8.30 17.76 -11.68
N ASN A 17 8.69 16.72 -12.42
CA ASN A 17 9.97 16.03 -12.26
C ASN A 17 11.19 16.92 -12.59
N THR A 18 11.00 17.90 -13.49
CA THR A 18 12.11 18.68 -14.05
C THR A 18 12.59 19.81 -13.14
N ASN A 19 11.70 20.41 -12.36
CA ASN A 19 11.99 21.63 -11.62
C ASN A 19 11.29 21.73 -10.26
N ALA A 20 10.65 20.64 -9.81
CA ALA A 20 9.89 20.57 -8.57
C ALA A 20 8.79 21.65 -8.43
N GLN A 21 8.32 22.26 -9.52
CA GLN A 21 7.21 23.20 -9.49
C GLN A 21 5.87 22.47 -9.48
N SER A 22 4.94 22.98 -8.68
CA SER A 22 3.57 22.50 -8.63
C SER A 22 2.76 22.93 -9.84
N LEU A 23 1.85 22.08 -10.30
CA LEU A 23 0.94 22.40 -11.39
C LEU A 23 0.01 23.59 -11.04
N PRO A 24 -0.19 24.54 -11.97
CA PRO A 24 -1.13 25.65 -11.79
C PRO A 24 -2.58 25.17 -11.86
N ASP A 25 -3.53 26.00 -11.37
CA ASP A 25 -4.96 25.66 -11.32
C ASP A 25 -5.55 25.26 -12.68
N SER A 26 -5.13 25.93 -13.75
CA SER A 26 -5.56 25.60 -15.11
C SER A 26 -5.17 24.17 -15.51
N ALA A 27 -3.98 23.72 -15.14
CA ALA A 27 -3.52 22.36 -15.40
C ALA A 27 -4.29 21.33 -14.56
N LEU A 28 -4.64 21.66 -13.30
CA LEU A 28 -5.46 20.78 -12.47
C LEU A 28 -6.88 20.59 -13.03
N GLN A 29 -7.46 21.65 -13.60
CA GLN A 29 -8.77 21.56 -14.24
C GLN A 29 -8.73 20.59 -15.43
N HIS A 30 -7.73 20.72 -16.31
CA HIS A 30 -7.55 19.80 -17.43
C HIS A 30 -7.26 18.37 -16.97
N LEU A 31 -6.46 18.18 -15.92
CA LEU A 31 -6.23 16.85 -15.35
C LEU A 31 -7.53 16.21 -14.85
N GLY A 32 -8.38 16.98 -14.15
CA GLY A 32 -9.70 16.52 -13.73
C GLY A 32 -10.62 16.19 -14.90
N GLU A 33 -10.58 16.96 -15.98
CA GLU A 33 -11.33 16.68 -17.21
C GLU A 33 -10.86 15.39 -17.88
N MET A 34 -9.54 15.17 -17.99
CA MET A 34 -8.97 13.94 -18.55
C MET A 34 -9.36 12.70 -17.73
N LEU A 35 -9.35 12.79 -16.40
CA LEU A 35 -9.73 11.70 -15.51
C LEU A 35 -11.23 11.33 -15.59
N ARG A 36 -12.08 12.20 -16.13
CA ARG A 36 -13.51 11.91 -16.34
C ARG A 36 -13.80 11.05 -17.57
N PHE A 37 -12.83 10.92 -18.48
CA PHE A 37 -13.04 10.11 -19.67
C PHE A 37 -13.13 8.61 -19.30
N PRO A 38 -14.05 7.85 -19.91
CA PRO A 38 -14.08 6.39 -19.75
C PRO A 38 -12.73 5.77 -20.15
N GLN A 39 -12.24 4.81 -19.36
CA GLN A 39 -10.94 4.14 -19.56
C GLN A 39 -11.16 2.66 -19.91
N GLU A 40 -12.00 2.37 -20.91
CA GLU A 40 -12.47 1.01 -21.21
C GLU A 40 -11.45 0.14 -21.95
N GLU A 41 -10.61 0.72 -22.81
CA GLU A 41 -9.61 -0.02 -23.62
C GLU A 41 -8.17 0.44 -23.35
N ALA A 42 -7.94 1.75 -23.21
CA ALA A 42 -6.62 2.31 -23.00
C ALA A 42 -6.71 3.60 -22.17
N LEU A 43 -5.62 3.91 -21.46
CA LEU A 43 -5.50 5.18 -20.78
C LEU A 43 -5.48 6.34 -21.77
N TYR A 44 -6.20 7.41 -21.47
CA TYR A 44 -6.14 8.63 -22.28
C TYR A 44 -4.68 9.11 -22.42
N PRO A 45 -4.13 9.33 -23.63
CA PRO A 45 -2.71 9.62 -23.82
C PRO A 45 -2.19 10.83 -23.03
N GLY A 46 -3.03 11.83 -22.77
CA GLY A 46 -2.66 12.97 -21.93
C GLY A 46 -2.35 12.58 -20.48
N LEU A 47 -2.98 11.54 -19.95
CA LEU A 47 -2.69 11.03 -18.59
C LEU A 47 -1.31 10.36 -18.54
N LEU A 48 -0.87 9.70 -19.61
CA LEU A 48 0.48 9.15 -19.69
C LEU A 48 1.52 10.28 -19.65
N GLN A 49 1.31 11.35 -20.42
CA GLN A 49 2.19 12.53 -20.40
C GLN A 49 2.26 13.18 -19.01
N VAL A 50 1.14 13.26 -18.29
CA VAL A 50 1.12 13.77 -16.92
C VAL A 50 1.90 12.86 -15.97
N LYS A 51 1.77 11.53 -16.10
CA LYS A 51 2.53 10.56 -15.30
C LYS A 51 4.04 10.67 -15.53
N ASP A 52 4.47 10.92 -16.77
CA ASP A 52 5.88 11.10 -17.10
C ASP A 52 6.43 12.46 -16.63
N ALA A 53 5.60 13.51 -16.69
CA ALA A 53 6.00 14.87 -16.34
C ALA A 53 6.06 15.15 -14.83
N CYS A 54 5.27 14.43 -14.02
CA CYS A 54 5.13 14.69 -12.59
C CYS A 54 5.69 13.56 -11.71
N THR A 55 6.01 13.88 -10.45
CA THR A 55 6.44 12.89 -9.47
C THR A 55 5.28 11.97 -9.10
N ALA A 56 5.54 10.67 -9.05
CA ALA A 56 4.51 9.67 -8.75
C ALA A 56 3.83 9.91 -7.39
N ASP A 57 4.58 10.31 -6.36
CA ASP A 57 4.05 10.57 -5.03
C ASP A 57 3.07 11.75 -5.01
N SER A 58 3.40 12.83 -5.73
CA SER A 58 2.51 14.00 -5.81
C SER A 58 1.21 13.70 -6.56
N LEU A 59 1.26 12.82 -7.58
CA LEU A 59 0.08 12.35 -8.30
C LEU A 59 -0.79 11.44 -7.44
N ALA A 60 -0.17 10.56 -6.65
CA ALA A 60 -0.87 9.65 -5.75
C ALA A 60 -1.58 10.41 -4.62
N GLU A 61 -0.94 11.43 -4.03
CA GLU A 61 -1.56 12.29 -3.02
C GLU A 61 -2.69 13.16 -3.62
N PHE A 62 -2.50 13.71 -4.83
CA PHE A 62 -3.59 14.39 -5.55
C PHE A 62 -4.81 13.48 -5.76
N ALA A 63 -4.61 12.26 -6.23
CA ALA A 63 -5.69 11.29 -6.44
C ALA A 63 -6.35 10.88 -5.11
N TRP A 64 -5.57 10.77 -4.03
CA TRP A 64 -6.09 10.49 -2.69
C TRP A 64 -6.99 11.62 -2.17
N ASP A 65 -6.61 12.88 -2.41
CA ASP A 65 -7.43 14.04 -2.03
C ASP A 65 -8.74 14.09 -2.83
N LEU A 66 -8.71 13.78 -4.13
CA LEU A 66 -9.93 13.67 -4.95
C LEU A 66 -10.87 12.58 -4.43
N PHE A 67 -10.34 11.40 -4.13
CA PHE A 67 -11.09 10.29 -3.54
C PHE A 67 -11.70 10.68 -2.19
N THR A 68 -10.92 11.34 -1.33
CA THR A 68 -11.35 11.76 0.00
C THR A 68 -12.47 12.80 -0.10
N ALA A 69 -12.33 13.79 -1.00
CA ALA A 69 -13.36 14.78 -1.27
C ALA A 69 -14.66 14.12 -1.79
N TRP A 70 -14.55 13.16 -2.72
CA TRP A 70 -15.69 12.39 -3.22
C TRP A 70 -16.38 11.58 -2.12
N LEU A 71 -15.61 10.94 -1.24
CA LEU A 71 -16.14 10.16 -0.13
C LEU A 71 -16.86 11.06 0.89
N THR A 72 -16.27 12.19 1.25
CA THR A 72 -16.87 13.20 2.15
C THR A 72 -18.14 13.81 1.56
N ALA A 73 -18.23 13.96 0.24
CA ALA A 73 -19.43 14.40 -0.47
C ALA A 73 -20.54 13.33 -0.53
N GLY A 74 -20.36 12.18 0.12
CA GLY A 74 -21.34 11.09 0.15
C GLY A 74 -21.22 10.11 -1.02
N ALA A 75 -20.07 10.07 -1.69
CA ALA A 75 -19.79 9.18 -2.81
C ALA A 75 -20.81 9.27 -3.98
N PRO A 76 -21.07 10.47 -4.52
CA PRO A 76 -22.03 10.66 -5.60
C PRO A 76 -21.62 9.87 -6.85
N SER A 77 -22.56 9.14 -7.44
CA SER A 77 -22.30 8.27 -8.60
C SER A 77 -21.80 9.01 -9.84
N LYS A 78 -22.28 10.24 -10.07
CA LYS A 78 -21.85 11.08 -11.21
C LYS A 78 -20.38 11.49 -11.15
N GLU A 79 -19.78 11.45 -9.97
CA GLU A 79 -18.38 11.82 -9.75
C GLU A 79 -17.53 10.59 -9.37
N SER A 80 -17.96 9.38 -9.73
CA SER A 80 -17.24 8.14 -9.40
C SER A 80 -15.83 8.08 -10.01
N TRP A 81 -15.56 8.89 -11.03
CA TRP A 81 -14.23 9.04 -11.63
C TRP A 81 -13.16 9.45 -10.59
N ALA A 82 -13.54 10.20 -9.55
CA ALA A 82 -12.63 10.59 -8.47
C ALA A 82 -12.15 9.39 -7.65
N PHE A 83 -12.96 8.33 -7.56
CA PHE A 83 -12.55 7.08 -6.93
C PHE A 83 -11.66 6.25 -7.86
N THR A 84 -12.04 6.10 -9.14
CA THR A 84 -11.27 5.31 -10.10
C THR A 84 -9.94 5.98 -10.49
N ALA A 85 -9.78 7.29 -10.28
CA ALA A 85 -8.52 8.00 -10.45
C ALA A 85 -7.37 7.39 -9.59
N LEU A 86 -7.70 6.78 -8.45
CA LEU A 86 -6.74 6.03 -7.65
C LEU A 86 -6.09 4.87 -8.43
N GLY A 87 -6.81 4.24 -9.35
CA GLY A 87 -6.27 3.17 -10.20
C GLY A 87 -5.27 3.67 -11.24
N VAL A 88 -5.40 4.94 -11.64
CA VAL A 88 -4.57 5.54 -12.70
C VAL A 88 -3.31 6.19 -12.13
N LEU A 89 -3.47 6.91 -11.02
CA LEU A 89 -2.46 7.78 -10.42
C LEU A 89 -1.93 7.30 -9.08
N GLY A 90 -2.58 6.30 -8.47
CA GLY A 90 -2.19 5.78 -7.16
C GLY A 90 -0.90 4.97 -7.18
N ASN A 91 -0.29 4.85 -6.01
CA ASN A 91 0.95 4.11 -5.76
C ASN A 91 0.77 3.09 -4.62
N ASP A 92 1.88 2.56 -4.11
CA ASP A 92 1.88 1.60 -3.01
C ASP A 92 1.22 2.15 -1.73
N ASP A 93 1.40 3.43 -1.43
CA ASP A 93 0.77 4.06 -0.27
C ASP A 93 -0.74 4.20 -0.47
N THR A 94 -1.19 4.56 -1.67
CA THR A 94 -2.60 4.49 -2.04
C THR A 94 -3.18 3.10 -1.79
N ALA A 95 -2.49 2.05 -2.23
CA ALA A 95 -2.94 0.67 -2.02
C ALA A 95 -3.02 0.31 -0.53
N ARG A 96 -2.02 0.69 0.28
CA ARG A 96 -2.01 0.48 1.74
C ARG A 96 -3.14 1.21 2.44
N LYS A 97 -3.40 2.48 2.08
CA LYS A 97 -4.48 3.30 2.64
C LYS A 97 -5.87 2.79 2.22
N LEU A 98 -6.04 2.34 0.97
CA LEU A 98 -7.33 1.90 0.41
C LEU A 98 -7.77 0.51 0.92
N THR A 99 -6.83 -0.41 1.08
CA THR A 99 -7.12 -1.81 1.48
C THR A 99 -7.99 -1.96 2.74
N PRO A 100 -7.72 -1.26 3.87
CA PRO A 100 -8.59 -1.37 5.05
C PRO A 100 -10.01 -0.88 4.77
N LEU A 101 -10.20 0.13 3.92
CA LEU A 101 -11.53 0.62 3.51
C LEU A 101 -12.29 -0.46 2.73
N ILE A 102 -11.64 -1.09 1.76
CA ILE A 102 -12.22 -2.21 0.98
C ILE A 102 -12.68 -3.34 1.90
N ARG A 103 -11.92 -3.65 2.95
CA ARG A 103 -12.25 -4.70 3.92
C ARG A 103 -13.44 -4.32 4.82
N ALA A 104 -13.65 -3.04 5.07
CA ALA A 104 -14.72 -2.53 5.93
C ALA A 104 -16.06 -2.37 5.18
N TRP A 105 -16.03 -1.84 3.96
CA TRP A 105 -17.21 -1.47 3.17
C TRP A 105 -18.31 -2.54 3.03
N PRO A 106 -18.02 -3.85 2.89
CA PRO A 106 -19.09 -4.86 2.90
C PRO A 106 -19.90 -4.90 4.20
N GLY A 107 -19.29 -4.56 5.35
CA GLY A 107 -19.99 -4.44 6.63
C GLY A 107 -20.82 -3.15 6.76
N GLU A 108 -20.56 -2.17 5.90
CA GLU A 108 -21.29 -0.89 5.81
C GLU A 108 -22.31 -0.90 4.67
N SER A 109 -22.65 -2.09 4.14
CA SER A 109 -23.51 -2.28 2.97
C SER A 109 -22.99 -1.65 1.66
N GLN A 110 -21.72 -1.26 1.60
CA GLN A 110 -21.07 -0.65 0.44
C GLN A 110 -20.36 -1.68 -0.47
N HIS A 111 -21.02 -2.81 -0.75
CA HIS A 111 -20.45 -3.92 -1.53
C HIS A 111 -19.96 -3.52 -2.92
N LYS A 112 -20.72 -2.65 -3.60
CA LYS A 112 -20.35 -2.14 -4.94
C LYS A 112 -19.04 -1.35 -4.88
N ARG A 113 -18.88 -0.48 -3.87
CA ARG A 113 -17.66 0.31 -3.67
C ARG A 113 -16.47 -0.58 -3.35
N ALA A 114 -16.67 -1.63 -2.54
CA ALA A 114 -15.63 -2.60 -2.26
C ALA A 114 -15.18 -3.37 -3.49
N THR A 115 -16.11 -3.72 -4.39
CA THR A 115 -15.78 -4.37 -5.67
C THR A 115 -14.93 -3.45 -6.54
N VAL A 116 -15.34 -2.19 -6.71
CA VAL A 116 -14.56 -1.17 -7.45
C VAL A 116 -13.19 -0.93 -6.81
N GLY A 117 -13.09 -1.02 -5.49
CA GLY A 117 -11.79 -0.96 -4.82
C GLY A 117 -10.83 -2.10 -5.20
N LEU A 118 -11.35 -3.31 -5.47
CA LEU A 118 -10.52 -4.39 -6.00
C LEU A 118 -10.05 -4.10 -7.42
N ASP A 119 -10.92 -3.53 -8.26
CA ASP A 119 -10.55 -3.07 -9.61
C ASP A 119 -9.41 -2.05 -9.55
N ILE A 120 -9.50 -1.11 -8.61
CA ILE A 120 -8.47 -0.08 -8.39
C ILE A 120 -7.13 -0.70 -7.95
N LEU A 121 -7.13 -1.66 -7.02
CA LEU A 121 -5.89 -2.34 -6.62
C LEU A 121 -5.25 -3.10 -7.80
N ALA A 122 -6.06 -3.76 -8.62
CA ALA A 122 -5.60 -4.43 -9.83
C ALA A 122 -5.03 -3.42 -10.84
N ALA A 123 -5.68 -2.27 -11.03
CA ALA A 123 -5.26 -1.22 -11.95
C ALA A 123 -3.97 -0.50 -11.53
N ILE A 124 -3.74 -0.28 -10.22
CA ILE A 124 -2.45 0.23 -9.72
C ILE A 124 -1.32 -0.72 -10.12
N GLY A 125 -1.56 -2.03 -10.03
CA GLY A 125 -0.71 -3.06 -10.65
C GLY A 125 0.70 -3.23 -10.06
N SER A 126 1.06 -2.42 -9.05
CA SER A 126 2.32 -2.56 -8.32
C SER A 126 2.33 -3.84 -7.47
N ASP A 127 3.52 -4.36 -7.16
CA ASP A 127 3.65 -5.58 -6.37
C ASP A 127 2.97 -5.44 -5.01
N ILE A 128 3.08 -4.27 -4.35
CA ILE A 128 2.39 -4.01 -3.09
C ILE A 128 0.87 -4.01 -3.29
N ALA A 129 0.34 -3.39 -4.35
CA ALA A 129 -1.11 -3.38 -4.60
C ALA A 129 -1.64 -4.80 -4.85
N LEU A 130 -0.93 -5.59 -5.65
CA LEU A 130 -1.28 -6.97 -5.96
C LEU A 130 -1.12 -7.90 -4.74
N MET A 131 -0.12 -7.67 -3.90
CA MET A 131 -0.01 -8.32 -2.59
C MET A 131 -1.21 -8.03 -1.69
N GLN A 132 -1.68 -6.78 -1.65
CA GLN A 132 -2.86 -6.42 -0.85
C GLN A 132 -4.12 -7.09 -1.39
N LEU A 133 -4.29 -7.10 -2.72
CA LEU A 133 -5.38 -7.77 -3.41
C LEU A 133 -5.38 -9.28 -3.10
N ASN A 134 -4.22 -9.94 -3.20
CA ASN A 134 -4.10 -11.35 -2.83
C ASN A 134 -4.39 -11.57 -1.34
N GLY A 135 -3.93 -10.67 -0.47
CA GLY A 135 -4.26 -10.69 0.95
C GLY A 135 -5.77 -10.62 1.23
N ILE A 136 -6.57 -10.01 0.35
CA ILE A 136 -8.04 -10.02 0.41
C ILE A 136 -8.56 -11.38 -0.09
N ALA A 137 -8.09 -11.85 -1.25
CA ALA A 137 -8.47 -13.13 -1.84
C ALA A 137 -8.29 -14.33 -0.89
N GLN A 138 -7.25 -14.29 -0.05
CA GLN A 138 -6.93 -15.39 0.86
C GLN A 138 -7.68 -15.35 2.19
N LYS A 139 -7.93 -14.16 2.76
CA LYS A 139 -8.28 -14.02 4.18
C LYS A 139 -9.56 -13.22 4.47
N LEU A 140 -10.23 -12.67 3.46
CA LEU A 140 -11.43 -11.88 3.72
C LEU A 140 -12.60 -12.77 4.18
N LYS A 141 -13.30 -12.32 5.23
CA LYS A 141 -14.47 -13.04 5.77
C LYS A 141 -15.71 -12.98 4.86
N PHE A 142 -15.84 -11.92 4.05
CA PHE A 142 -16.97 -11.71 3.15
C PHE A 142 -16.77 -12.49 1.85
N LYS A 143 -17.43 -13.65 1.73
CA LYS A 143 -17.20 -14.62 0.65
C LYS A 143 -17.38 -14.07 -0.76
N ALA A 144 -18.44 -13.32 -1.03
CA ALA A 144 -18.67 -12.78 -2.37
C ALA A 144 -17.57 -11.80 -2.83
N LEU A 145 -17.00 -11.01 -1.92
CA LEU A 145 -15.89 -10.12 -2.26
C LEU A 145 -14.55 -10.88 -2.29
N GLN A 146 -14.40 -11.91 -1.46
CA GLN A 146 -13.26 -12.82 -1.48
C GLN A 146 -13.12 -13.53 -2.84
N GLU A 147 -14.21 -14.10 -3.36
CA GLU A 147 -14.19 -14.79 -4.67
C GLU A 147 -13.88 -13.82 -5.82
N ARG A 148 -14.48 -12.62 -5.82
CA ARG A 148 -14.11 -11.58 -6.80
C ARG A 148 -12.64 -11.19 -6.76
N ALA A 149 -12.03 -11.16 -5.58
CA ALA A 149 -10.60 -10.89 -5.48
C ALA A 149 -9.75 -12.05 -6.04
N LYS A 150 -10.20 -13.31 -5.89
CA LYS A 150 -9.53 -14.47 -6.49
C LYS A 150 -9.64 -14.48 -8.01
N GLU A 151 -10.83 -14.19 -8.55
CA GLU A 151 -11.06 -14.06 -10.00
C GLU A 151 -10.06 -13.07 -10.59
N LYS A 152 -9.90 -11.89 -9.97
CA LYS A 152 -8.92 -10.89 -10.42
C LYS A 152 -7.47 -11.37 -10.37
N ILE A 153 -7.10 -12.10 -9.32
CA ILE A 153 -5.75 -12.65 -9.22
C ILE A 153 -5.52 -13.67 -10.35
N ALA A 154 -6.53 -14.47 -10.69
CA ALA A 154 -6.46 -15.39 -11.82
C ALA A 154 -6.33 -14.65 -13.15
N ASP A 155 -7.16 -13.64 -13.41
CA ASP A 155 -7.10 -12.82 -14.63
C ASP A 155 -5.73 -12.16 -14.80
N ILE A 156 -5.17 -11.61 -13.72
CA ILE A 156 -3.85 -10.97 -13.74
C ILE A 156 -2.73 -12.00 -13.96
N ALA A 157 -2.80 -13.16 -13.31
CA ALA A 157 -1.83 -14.23 -13.51
C ALA A 157 -1.87 -14.71 -14.97
N GLU A 158 -3.05 -14.95 -15.53
CA GLU A 158 -3.25 -15.33 -16.92
C GLU A 158 -2.70 -14.27 -17.89
N SER A 159 -3.00 -12.99 -17.67
CA SER A 159 -2.48 -11.89 -18.50
C SER A 159 -0.95 -11.76 -18.47
N ARG A 160 -0.30 -12.34 -17.46
CA ARG A 160 1.15 -12.38 -17.28
C ARG A 160 1.76 -13.74 -17.66
N GLU A 161 0.96 -14.64 -18.23
CA GLU A 161 1.36 -16.01 -18.60
C GLU A 161 1.91 -16.82 -17.41
N LEU A 162 1.32 -16.61 -16.22
CA LEU A 162 1.68 -17.29 -14.98
C LEU A 162 0.50 -18.10 -14.46
N THR A 163 0.80 -19.21 -13.78
CA THR A 163 -0.19 -19.83 -12.90
C THR A 163 -0.43 -18.96 -11.67
N VAL A 164 -1.60 -19.11 -11.03
CA VAL A 164 -1.90 -18.41 -9.77
C VAL A 164 -0.83 -18.70 -8.71
N ALA A 165 -0.35 -19.95 -8.62
CA ALA A 165 0.70 -20.31 -7.66
C ALA A 165 2.03 -19.59 -7.93
N GLU A 166 2.48 -19.54 -9.20
CA GLU A 166 3.70 -18.82 -9.57
C GLU A 166 3.57 -17.31 -9.36
N PHE A 167 2.39 -16.76 -9.64
CA PHE A 167 2.10 -15.36 -9.39
C PHE A 167 2.14 -15.06 -7.88
N GLU A 168 1.53 -15.89 -7.04
CA GLU A 168 1.58 -15.75 -5.59
C GLU A 168 3.00 -15.85 -5.02
N ASP A 169 3.83 -16.74 -5.57
CA ASP A 169 5.24 -16.88 -5.21
C ASP A 169 6.06 -15.64 -5.60
N ARG A 170 5.75 -15.00 -6.73
CA ARG A 170 6.40 -13.75 -7.17
C ARG A 170 5.93 -12.51 -6.42
N LEU A 171 4.68 -12.49 -5.94
CA LEU A 171 4.19 -11.44 -5.04
C LEU A 171 4.87 -11.46 -3.68
N ALA A 172 5.68 -12.46 -3.39
CA ALA A 172 6.38 -12.57 -2.15
C ALA A 172 7.52 -11.55 -2.13
N PRO A 173 7.54 -10.57 -1.20
CA PRO A 173 8.52 -9.49 -1.21
C PRO A 173 9.94 -10.07 -1.06
N ASP A 174 10.90 -9.47 -1.77
CA ASP A 174 12.34 -9.84 -1.83
C ASP A 174 13.06 -9.83 -0.48
N LEU A 175 12.39 -9.33 0.57
CA LEU A 175 12.90 -9.17 1.93
C LEU A 175 14.09 -8.20 2.04
N GLY A 176 14.35 -7.39 1.01
CA GLY A 176 15.52 -6.52 0.89
C GLY A 176 16.83 -7.29 0.75
N LEU A 177 16.76 -8.53 0.25
CA LEU A 177 17.95 -9.36 0.05
C LEU A 177 18.65 -8.97 -1.26
N ASP A 178 19.97 -8.94 -1.22
CA ASP A 178 20.82 -8.86 -2.41
C ASP A 178 20.82 -10.19 -3.20
N ASP A 179 21.53 -10.21 -4.33
CA ASP A 179 21.64 -11.38 -5.21
C ASP A 179 22.25 -12.62 -4.52
N ASN A 180 22.94 -12.43 -3.39
CA ASN A 180 23.50 -13.51 -2.57
C ASN A 180 22.54 -13.96 -1.46
N GLY A 181 21.31 -13.44 -1.43
CA GLY A 181 20.33 -13.73 -0.40
C GLY A 181 20.70 -13.12 0.96
N SER A 182 21.45 -12.01 0.99
CA SER A 182 21.90 -11.33 2.21
C SER A 182 21.30 -9.94 2.34
N LEU A 183 21.09 -9.46 3.58
CA LEU A 183 20.64 -8.08 3.85
C LEU A 183 21.72 -7.32 4.62
N LEU A 184 22.18 -6.20 4.09
CA LEU A 184 23.08 -5.28 4.79
C LEU A 184 22.28 -4.39 5.74
N LEU A 185 22.71 -4.34 6.99
CA LEU A 185 22.18 -3.47 8.04
C LEU A 185 23.27 -2.46 8.41
N ASP A 186 23.11 -1.24 7.93
CA ASP A 186 24.09 -0.18 8.11
C ASP A 186 23.75 0.69 9.32
N PHE A 187 24.71 0.82 10.24
CA PHE A 187 24.66 1.68 11.41
C PHE A 187 25.67 2.85 11.26
N SER A 188 26.17 3.10 10.05
CA SER A 188 27.27 4.02 9.71
C SER A 188 28.65 3.52 10.14
N SER A 189 28.96 3.57 11.45
CA SER A 189 30.27 3.15 11.96
C SER A 189 30.43 1.64 12.06
N ARG A 190 29.30 0.92 12.06
CA ARG A 190 29.25 -0.54 12.13
C ARG A 190 28.28 -1.03 11.07
N GLN A 191 28.61 -2.17 10.48
CA GLN A 191 27.75 -2.83 9.50
C GLN A 191 27.57 -4.29 9.92
N PHE A 192 26.37 -4.79 9.64
CA PHE A 192 26.01 -6.16 9.93
C PHE A 192 25.36 -6.78 8.70
N THR A 193 25.66 -8.05 8.45
CA THR A 193 25.07 -8.78 7.33
C THR A 193 24.12 -9.84 7.87
N VAL A 194 22.88 -9.85 7.39
CA VAL A 194 21.93 -10.92 7.68
C VAL A 194 22.07 -12.01 6.63
N SER A 195 22.20 -13.25 7.07
CA SER A 195 22.21 -14.45 6.23
C SER A 195 21.23 -15.50 6.78
N PHE A 196 21.05 -16.62 6.10
CA PHE A 196 20.08 -17.66 6.48
C PHE A 196 20.75 -19.01 6.73
N ASP A 197 20.24 -19.76 7.72
CA ASP A 197 20.65 -21.17 7.93
C ASP A 197 19.90 -22.14 7.01
N GLU A 198 20.20 -23.44 7.06
CA GLU A 198 19.57 -24.46 6.19
C GLU A 198 18.05 -24.56 6.37
N THR A 199 17.50 -24.02 7.46
CA THR A 199 16.05 -23.97 7.68
C THR A 199 15.42 -22.67 7.19
N LEU A 200 16.22 -21.74 6.65
CA LEU A 200 15.93 -20.35 6.29
C LEU A 200 15.81 -19.38 7.49
N LYS A 201 16.52 -19.60 8.64
CA LYS A 201 16.41 -18.68 9.80
C LYS A 201 17.38 -17.54 9.57
N PRO A 202 16.90 -16.28 9.57
CA PRO A 202 17.82 -15.16 9.52
C PRO A 202 18.72 -15.21 10.76
N PHE A 203 20.00 -14.93 10.55
CA PHE A 203 20.98 -14.71 11.60
C PHE A 203 21.93 -13.60 11.15
N VAL A 204 22.56 -12.94 12.12
CA VAL A 204 23.40 -11.77 11.87
C VAL A 204 24.88 -12.17 11.91
N ARG A 205 25.69 -11.57 11.04
CA ARG A 205 27.15 -11.59 11.07
C ARG A 205 27.68 -10.17 11.26
N ASP A 206 28.80 -10.05 11.95
CA ASP A 206 29.59 -8.81 11.92
C ASP A 206 30.44 -8.71 10.64
N VAL A 207 31.20 -7.62 10.52
CA VAL A 207 32.09 -7.35 9.37
C VAL A 207 33.20 -8.39 9.20
N SER A 208 33.54 -9.14 10.25
CA SER A 208 34.52 -10.23 10.20
C SER A 208 33.92 -11.53 9.67
N GLY A 209 32.60 -11.56 9.45
CA GLY A 209 31.85 -12.75 9.08
C GLY A 209 31.45 -13.62 10.28
N SER A 210 31.76 -13.20 11.51
CA SER A 210 31.45 -13.96 12.72
C SER A 210 29.97 -13.90 13.02
N ARG A 211 29.34 -15.07 13.22
CA ARG A 211 27.91 -15.17 13.53
C ARG A 211 27.64 -14.65 14.95
N LEU A 212 26.70 -13.71 15.04
CA LEU A 212 26.24 -13.12 16.28
C LEU A 212 24.99 -13.84 16.78
N LYS A 213 24.78 -13.78 18.11
CA LYS A 213 23.58 -14.34 18.74
C LYS A 213 22.33 -13.54 18.41
N ASP A 214 22.46 -12.21 18.38
CA ASP A 214 21.39 -11.25 18.10
C ASP A 214 21.98 -10.04 17.36
N LEU A 215 21.13 -9.24 16.70
CA LEU A 215 21.54 -7.94 16.16
C LEU A 215 21.95 -7.01 17.32
N PRO A 216 23.18 -6.45 17.33
CA PRO A 216 23.59 -5.52 18.37
C PRO A 216 22.69 -4.28 18.42
N LYS A 217 22.46 -3.77 19.63
CA LYS A 217 21.71 -2.52 19.80
C LYS A 217 22.51 -1.33 19.26
N PRO A 218 21.81 -0.30 18.75
CA PRO A 218 22.44 0.99 18.45
C PRO A 218 23.17 1.54 19.68
N ASN A 219 24.30 2.19 19.46
CA ASN A 219 25.11 2.83 20.48
C ASN A 219 25.50 4.26 20.05
N LYS A 220 26.30 4.96 20.88
CA LYS A 220 26.67 6.36 20.66
C LYS A 220 27.59 6.62 19.45
N SER A 221 28.24 5.60 18.89
CA SER A 221 29.09 5.76 17.71
C SER A 221 28.32 5.54 16.41
N ASP A 222 27.07 5.08 16.49
CA ASP A 222 26.23 4.82 15.32
C ASP A 222 25.43 6.07 14.95
N ASP A 223 25.03 6.16 13.68
CA ASP A 223 24.01 7.12 13.28
C ASP A 223 22.63 6.66 13.81
N GLU A 224 21.95 7.51 14.58
CA GLU A 224 20.71 7.15 15.25
C GLU A 224 19.59 6.79 14.26
N SER A 225 19.50 7.50 13.13
CA SER A 225 18.47 7.27 12.12
C SER A 225 18.71 5.94 11.40
N GLN A 226 19.92 5.74 10.88
CA GLN A 226 20.27 4.53 10.14
C GLN A 226 20.19 3.28 11.02
N ALA A 227 20.67 3.36 12.26
CA ALA A 227 20.63 2.25 13.19
C ALA A 227 19.18 1.87 13.56
N ASN A 228 18.29 2.84 13.77
CA ASN A 228 16.88 2.57 14.02
C ASN A 228 16.18 1.95 12.80
N ASP A 229 16.45 2.45 11.60
CA ASP A 229 15.95 1.88 10.36
C ASP A 229 16.42 0.45 10.15
N ALA A 230 17.70 0.17 10.40
CA ALA A 230 18.29 -1.16 10.30
C ALA A 230 17.67 -2.13 11.31
N VAL A 231 17.47 -1.71 12.57
CA VAL A 231 16.77 -2.52 13.59
C VAL A 231 15.33 -2.81 13.18
N ASN A 232 14.62 -1.82 12.63
CA ASN A 232 13.24 -2.00 12.17
C ASN A 232 13.16 -2.94 10.96
N ARG A 233 14.09 -2.82 10.01
CA ARG A 233 14.23 -3.73 8.87
C ARG A 233 14.46 -5.16 9.33
N TYR A 234 15.39 -5.39 10.26
CA TYR A 234 15.67 -6.72 10.80
C TYR A 234 14.46 -7.34 11.50
N LYS A 235 13.75 -6.60 12.35
CA LYS A 235 12.53 -7.09 13.01
C LYS A 235 11.43 -7.45 12.01
N LEU A 236 11.27 -6.65 10.96
CA LEU A 236 10.29 -6.92 9.92
C LEU A 236 10.65 -8.19 9.14
N LEU A 237 11.94 -8.38 8.84
CA LEU A 237 12.48 -9.58 8.20
C LEU A 237 12.20 -10.84 9.05
N GLU A 238 12.54 -10.82 10.35
CA GLU A 238 12.29 -11.93 11.26
C GLU A 238 10.81 -12.31 11.30
N LYS A 239 9.92 -11.31 11.40
CA LYS A 239 8.47 -11.51 11.41
C LYS A 239 7.97 -12.15 10.11
N ARG A 240 8.50 -11.73 8.96
CA ARG A 240 8.13 -12.25 7.63
C ARG A 240 8.63 -13.68 7.41
N CYS A 241 9.87 -13.97 7.80
CA CYS A 241 10.43 -15.33 7.72
C CYS A 241 9.69 -16.30 8.63
N ALA A 242 9.35 -15.87 9.86
CA ALA A 242 8.55 -16.66 10.78
C ALA A 242 7.13 -16.94 10.24
N TYR A 243 6.54 -16.00 9.50
CA TYR A 243 5.24 -16.19 8.87
C TYR A 243 5.28 -17.23 7.73
N ARG A 244 6.27 -17.16 6.82
CA ARG A 244 6.38 -18.10 5.68
C ARG A 244 6.68 -19.55 6.09
N ARG A 245 7.35 -19.75 7.23
CA ARG A 245 7.67 -21.09 7.74
C ARG A 245 6.54 -21.78 8.47
N ARG A 246 5.40 -21.10 8.65
CA ARG A 246 4.24 -21.78 9.23
C ARG A 246 3.75 -22.81 8.23
N PRO A 247 3.65 -24.09 8.61
CA PRO A 247 3.06 -25.09 7.73
C PRO A 247 1.62 -24.67 7.40
N ALA A 248 1.26 -24.81 6.13
CA ALA A 248 -0.11 -24.58 5.66
C ALA A 248 -1.06 -25.45 6.49
N GLY A 249 -1.86 -24.81 7.36
CA GLY A 249 -2.83 -25.50 8.23
C GLY A 249 -2.66 -25.33 9.75
N SER A 250 -1.63 -24.65 10.25
CA SER A 250 -1.49 -24.46 11.71
C SER A 250 -2.46 -23.40 12.27
N LYS A 251 -3.63 -23.86 12.73
CA LYS A 251 -4.57 -23.09 13.55
C LYS A 251 -4.06 -22.97 14.99
N ALA A 252 -3.14 -22.05 15.25
CA ALA A 252 -2.75 -21.72 16.63
C ALA A 252 -2.67 -20.20 16.84
N GLY A 253 -3.68 -19.68 17.55
CA GLY A 253 -3.56 -18.51 18.42
C GLY A 253 -3.54 -17.14 17.75
N ILE A 254 -4.68 -16.68 17.22
CA ILE A 254 -5.01 -15.25 17.33
C ILE A 254 -5.22 -15.02 18.83
N ARG A 255 -4.20 -14.57 19.56
CA ARG A 255 -4.45 -14.01 20.88
C ARG A 255 -5.30 -12.77 20.64
N HIS A 256 -6.55 -12.87 21.08
CA HIS A 256 -7.48 -11.76 21.16
C HIS A 256 -6.75 -10.65 21.93
N VAL A 257 -6.40 -9.56 21.26
CA VAL A 257 -6.09 -8.32 21.96
C VAL A 257 -7.44 -7.86 22.52
N PRO A 258 -7.64 -7.79 23.85
CA PRO A 258 -8.86 -7.21 24.38
C PRO A 258 -8.92 -5.75 23.94
N ALA A 259 -10.07 -5.34 23.41
CA ALA A 259 -10.31 -3.94 23.09
C ALA A 259 -10.09 -3.09 24.34
N SER A 260 -9.24 -2.07 24.23
CA SER A 260 -9.13 -1.03 25.25
C SER A 260 -10.53 -0.43 25.48
N PRO A 261 -10.99 -0.30 26.72
CA PRO A 261 -12.29 0.30 26.98
C PRO A 261 -12.27 1.75 26.49
N LEU A 262 -13.26 2.09 25.65
CA LEU A 262 -13.61 3.46 25.29
C LEU A 262 -13.84 4.23 26.59
N VAL A 263 -12.96 5.20 26.86
CA VAL A 263 -13.21 6.23 27.86
C VAL A 263 -14.41 7.03 27.37
N THR A 264 -15.57 6.76 27.93
CA THR A 264 -16.75 7.62 27.82
C THR A 264 -16.47 8.90 28.60
N GLY A 265 -15.85 9.88 27.93
CA GLY A 265 -15.79 11.25 28.40
C GLY A 265 -17.21 11.82 28.44
N LYS A 266 -17.74 12.00 29.66
CA LYS A 266 -18.95 12.77 29.94
C LYS A 266 -18.80 14.16 29.31
N LEU A 267 -19.66 14.50 28.36
CA LEU A 267 -19.88 15.87 27.95
C LEU A 267 -20.65 16.55 29.10
N SER A 268 -19.93 17.34 29.89
CA SER A 268 -20.51 18.29 30.82
C SER A 268 -21.20 19.39 30.01
N ALA A 269 -22.50 19.55 30.22
CA ALA A 269 -23.22 20.73 29.75
C ALA A 269 -22.61 21.99 30.36
N LEU A 270 -22.36 23.01 29.52
CA LEU A 270 -22.17 24.39 29.98
C LEU A 270 -23.41 25.21 29.58
N PRO A 271 -23.91 26.09 30.46
CA PRO A 271 -25.10 26.89 30.20
C PRO A 271 -24.73 28.22 29.53
N GLY A 272 -25.68 28.79 28.78
CA GLY A 272 -25.62 30.16 28.25
C GLY A 272 -26.03 30.22 26.79
#